data_AF-A0A1V4SCL3-F1
#
_entry.id   AF-A0A1V4SCL3-F1
#
_cell.length_a   1.000
_cell.length_b   1.000
_cell.length_c   1.000
_cell.angle_alpha   90.00
_cell.angle_beta   90.00
_cell.angle_gamma   90.00
#
_symmetry.space_group_name_H-M   'P 1'
#
loop_
_entity.id
_entity.type
_entity.pdbx_description
1 polymer ?
#
loop_
_entity_poly.entity_id
_entity_poly.type
_entity_poly.pdbx_seq_one_letter_code
_entity_poly.pdbx_strand_id
1 'polypeptide(L)'
;MEMRSEILGILDDLEKDPGVKVLIVTGAGRGFCAGADINEFAEGARDPELQDRVNKALMVMAKAYYEFEKPVIGAINGVSAGDGSQWTLAFDINIASEKARFGWPATYLGIL
;
A
#
# COMPACT_ATOMS: atom_id res chain seq x y z
N MET A 1 11.47 3.04 1.72
CA MET A 1 11.31 3.78 0.44
C MET A 1 11.48 2.94 -0.84
N GLU A 2 12.51 2.09 -0.98
CA GLU A 2 12.82 1.32 -2.20
C GLU A 2 11.61 0.56 -2.79
N MET A 3 10.93 -0.24 -1.97
CA MET A 3 9.74 -1.00 -2.39
C MET A 3 8.62 -0.14 -2.99
N ARG A 4 8.37 1.07 -2.47
CA ARG A 4 7.31 1.96 -3.02
C ARG A 4 7.69 2.41 -4.42
N SER A 5 8.94 2.83 -4.62
CA SER A 5 9.45 3.25 -5.92
C SER A 5 9.40 2.13 -6.96
N GLU A 6 9.73 0.90 -6.57
CA GLU A 6 9.61 -0.26 -7.44
C GLU A 6 8.16 -0.54 -7.85
N ILE A 7 7.22 -0.52 -6.89
CA ILE A 7 5.81 -0.75 -7.19
C ILE A 7 5.28 0.31 -8.16
N LEU A 8 5.62 1.59 -7.98
CA LEU A 8 5.20 2.65 -8.89
C LEU A 8 5.70 2.42 -10.32
N GLY A 9 6.96 2.00 -10.49
CA GLY A 9 7.51 1.65 -11.79
C GLY A 9 6.79 0.46 -12.43
N ILE A 10 6.53 -0.59 -11.63
CA ILE A 10 5.80 -1.77 -12.09
C ILE A 10 4.37 -1.42 -12.51
N LEU A 11 3.67 -0.56 -11.77
CA LEU A 11 2.32 -0.12 -12.14
C LEU A 11 2.35 0.61 -13.49
N ASP A 12 3.29 1.54 -13.70
CA ASP A 12 3.43 2.27 -14.97
C ASP A 12 3.72 1.32 -16.16
N ASP A 13 4.60 0.34 -15.98
CA ASP A 13 4.90 -0.67 -16.99
C ASP A 13 3.68 -1.56 -17.30
N LEU A 14 3.00 -2.04 -16.26
CA LEU A 14 1.82 -2.91 -16.40
C LEU A 14 0.63 -2.18 -17.00
N GLU A 15 0.47 -0.88 -16.77
CA GLU A 15 -0.58 -0.06 -17.37
C GLU A 15 -0.37 0.07 -18.89
N LYS A 16 0.88 0.27 -19.32
CA LYS A 16 1.23 0.42 -20.74
C LYS A 16 1.17 -0.88 -21.53
N ASP A 17 1.25 -2.04 -20.88
CA ASP A 17 1.24 -3.33 -21.56
C ASP A 17 -0.19 -3.75 -21.99
N PRO A 18 -0.54 -3.76 -23.30
CA PRO A 18 -1.86 -4.17 -23.76
C PRO A 18 -2.17 -5.66 -23.51
N GLY A 19 -1.16 -6.49 -23.24
CA GLY A 19 -1.30 -7.89 -22.85
C GLY A 19 -1.82 -8.08 -21.42
N VAL A 20 -1.58 -7.10 -20.53
CA VAL A 20 -2.10 -7.10 -19.17
C VAL A 20 -3.55 -6.62 -19.18
N LYS A 21 -4.45 -7.41 -18.58
CA LYS A 21 -5.89 -7.12 -18.51
C LYS A 21 -6.40 -6.88 -17.09
N VAL A 22 -5.76 -7.49 -16.09
CA VAL A 22 -6.14 -7.43 -14.68
C VAL A 22 -4.86 -7.52 -13.86
N LEU A 23 -4.79 -6.73 -12.78
CA LEU A 23 -3.72 -6.79 -11.77
C LEU A 23 -4.22 -7.55 -10.54
N ILE A 24 -3.46 -8.53 -10.05
CA ILE A 24 -3.71 -9.18 -8.76
C ILE A 24 -2.57 -8.82 -7.80
N VAL A 25 -2.91 -8.27 -6.65
CA VAL A 25 -1.95 -7.86 -5.61
C VAL A 25 -2.08 -8.78 -4.39
N THR A 26 -0.99 -9.38 -3.94
CA THR A 26 -0.93 -10.23 -2.72
C THR A 26 0.38 -9.99 -1.97
N GLY A 27 0.42 -10.33 -0.68
CA GLY A 27 1.65 -10.37 0.08
C GLY A 27 2.33 -11.74 0.03
N ALA A 28 3.66 -11.74 0.19
CA ALA A 28 4.43 -12.96 0.35
C ALA A 28 4.28 -13.52 1.78
N GLY A 29 4.18 -14.86 1.90
CA GLY A 29 4.12 -15.54 3.19
C GLY A 29 2.76 -15.38 3.90
N ARG A 30 2.79 -15.08 5.21
CA ARG A 30 1.61 -15.13 6.09
C ARG A 30 0.80 -13.83 6.19
N GLY A 31 1.28 -12.75 5.59
CA GLY A 31 0.68 -11.42 5.68
C GLY A 31 0.58 -10.77 4.32
N PHE A 32 -0.33 -9.81 4.19
CA PHE A 32 -0.48 -9.00 2.99
C PHE A 32 0.55 -7.86 3.00
N CYS A 33 0.36 -6.87 3.87
CA CYS A 33 1.28 -5.75 4.05
C CYS A 33 1.08 -5.14 5.44
N ALA A 34 2.14 -5.05 6.24
CA ALA A 34 2.08 -4.51 7.60
C ALA A 34 2.07 -2.96 7.65
N GLY A 35 2.15 -2.31 6.48
CA GLY A 35 2.21 -0.86 6.36
C GLY A 35 3.64 -0.32 6.33
N ALA A 36 3.75 0.99 6.55
CA ALA A 36 5.03 1.68 6.57
C ALA A 36 5.89 1.25 7.77
N ASP A 37 7.21 1.28 7.58
CA ASP A 37 8.18 0.92 8.61
C ASP A 37 8.08 1.91 9.78
N ILE A 38 7.96 1.39 11.01
CA ILE A 38 7.86 2.20 12.22
C ILE A 38 9.09 3.10 12.41
N ASN A 39 10.26 2.68 11.92
CA ASN A 39 11.47 3.48 11.97
C ASN A 39 11.36 4.73 11.07
N GLU A 40 10.68 4.65 9.91
CA GLU A 40 10.43 5.83 9.04
C GLU A 40 9.60 6.89 9.82
N PHE A 41 8.66 6.47 10.67
CA PHE A 41 7.89 7.39 11.51
C PHE A 41 8.70 7.97 12.67
N ALA A 42 9.54 7.16 13.32
CA ALA A 42 10.38 7.62 14.42
C ALA A 42 11.41 8.67 13.97
N GLU A 43 11.92 8.53 12.74
CA GLU A 43 12.80 9.52 12.11
C GLU A 43 12.02 10.77 11.70
N GLY A 44 10.87 10.62 11.03
CA GLY A 44 10.01 11.75 10.65
C GLY A 44 9.52 12.58 11.84
N ALA A 45 9.26 11.97 12.99
CA ALA A 45 8.87 12.69 14.21
C ALA A 45 9.95 13.67 14.71
N ARG A 46 11.21 13.50 14.28
CA ARG A 46 12.34 14.36 14.64
C ARG A 46 12.66 15.41 13.57
N ASP A 47 12.08 15.28 12.38
CA ASP A 47 12.31 16.14 11.22
C ASP A 47 10.99 16.37 10.45
N PRO A 48 10.35 17.54 10.61
CA PRO A 48 9.10 17.87 9.94
C PRO A 48 9.16 17.80 8.40
N GLU A 49 10.31 18.10 7.79
CA GLU A 49 10.46 18.02 6.32
C GLU A 49 10.48 16.56 5.87
N LEU A 50 11.15 15.69 6.63
CA LEU A 50 11.13 14.25 6.40
C LEU A 50 9.72 13.68 6.57
N GLN A 51 9.00 14.11 7.61
CA GLN A 51 7.61 13.69 7.85
C GLN A 51 6.69 14.04 6.68
N ASP A 52 6.77 15.27 6.16
CA ASP A 52 6.01 15.71 4.99
C ASP A 52 6.34 14.88 3.74
N ARG A 53 7.63 14.58 3.51
CA ARG A 53 8.05 13.72 2.41
C ARG A 53 7.50 12.30 2.52
N VAL A 54 7.53 11.71 3.72
CA VAL A 54 6.96 10.37 3.96
C VAL A 54 5.46 10.38 3.69
N ASN A 55 4.72 11.34 4.24
CA ASN A 55 3.27 11.45 4.04
C ASN A 55 2.90 11.60 2.55
N LYS A 56 3.62 12.44 1.81
CA LYS A 56 3.44 12.58 0.36
C LYS A 56 3.68 11.26 -0.38
N ALA A 57 4.72 10.51 -0.01
CA ALA A 57 5.00 9.22 -0.63
C ALA A 57 3.89 8.19 -0.38
N LEU A 58 3.27 8.17 0.80
CA LEU A 58 2.13 7.30 1.11
C LEU A 58 0.91 7.65 0.24
N MET A 59 0.63 8.95 0.07
CA MET A 59 -0.47 9.42 -0.79
C MET A 59 -0.26 9.07 -2.26
N VAL A 60 0.98 9.16 -2.76
CA VAL A 60 1.32 8.79 -4.15
C VAL A 60 1.01 7.31 -4.41
N MET A 61 1.30 6.42 -3.47
CA MET A 61 1.00 4.99 -3.61
C MET A 61 -0.49 4.71 -3.71
N ALA A 62 -1.29 5.26 -2.79
CA ALA A 62 -2.74 5.07 -2.80
C ALA A 62 -3.36 5.65 -4.09
N LYS A 63 -2.87 6.82 -4.53
CA LYS A 63 -3.32 7.45 -5.76
C LYS A 63 -2.98 6.63 -7.00
N ALA A 64 -1.78 6.04 -7.07
CA ALA A 64 -1.36 5.22 -8.21
C ALA A 64 -2.27 4.00 -8.40
N TYR A 65 -2.67 3.33 -7.32
CA TYR A 65 -3.65 2.24 -7.42
C TYR A 65 -5.04 2.73 -7.83
N TYR A 66 -5.47 3.88 -7.31
CA TYR A 66 -6.79 4.45 -7.62
C TYR A 66 -6.92 4.93 -9.07
N GLU A 67 -5.85 5.46 -9.66
CA GLU A 67 -5.82 5.94 -11.04
C GLU A 67 -5.49 4.86 -12.07
N PHE A 68 -5.07 3.66 -11.62
CA PHE A 68 -4.70 2.57 -12.52
C PHE A 68 -5.89 2.12 -13.37
N GLU A 69 -5.76 2.19 -14.70
CA GLU A 69 -6.89 2.07 -15.63
C GLU A 69 -7.45 0.64 -15.78
N LYS A 70 -6.74 -0.36 -15.28
CA LYS A 70 -7.11 -1.78 -15.43
C LYS A 70 -7.63 -2.33 -14.09
N PRO A 71 -8.57 -3.29 -14.09
CA PRO A 71 -9.10 -3.85 -12.85
C PRO A 71 -8.00 -4.36 -11.89
N VAL A 72 -8.08 -3.97 -10.63
CA VAL A 72 -7.18 -4.36 -9.54
C VAL A 72 -7.93 -5.24 -8.54
N ILE A 73 -7.41 -6.44 -8.31
CA ILE A 73 -7.93 -7.39 -7.32
C ILE A 73 -6.91 -7.56 -6.20
N GLY A 74 -7.30 -7.22 -4.97
CA GLY A 74 -6.55 -7.55 -3.77
C GLY A 74 -6.79 -8.99 -3.33
N ALA A 75 -5.78 -9.84 -3.39
CA ALA A 75 -5.77 -11.17 -2.77
C ALA A 75 -5.14 -11.07 -1.36
N ILE A 76 -5.97 -10.82 -0.35
CA ILE A 76 -5.52 -10.47 1.00
C ILE A 76 -5.28 -11.76 1.81
N ASN A 77 -4.04 -12.25 1.77
CA ASN A 77 -3.61 -13.54 2.33
C ASN A 77 -3.45 -13.55 3.87
N GLY A 78 -3.41 -12.39 4.52
CA GLY A 78 -3.22 -12.27 5.96
C GLY A 78 -3.31 -10.84 6.48
N VAL A 79 -2.49 -10.49 7.47
CA VAL A 79 -2.49 -9.15 8.07
C VAL A 79 -2.26 -8.07 7.01
N SER A 80 -3.17 -7.10 6.99
CA SER A 80 -3.08 -5.84 6.28
C SER A 80 -3.16 -4.74 7.34
N ALA A 81 -2.19 -3.82 7.40
CA ALA A 81 -2.17 -2.77 8.41
C ALA A 81 -1.65 -1.43 7.86
N GLY A 82 -2.15 -0.33 8.42
CA GLY A 82 -1.73 1.03 8.09
C GLY A 82 -1.85 1.30 6.59
N ASP A 83 -0.75 1.75 5.97
CA ASP A 83 -0.69 2.00 4.53
C ASP A 83 -1.00 0.73 3.70
N GLY A 84 -0.65 -0.46 4.20
CA GLY A 84 -1.02 -1.72 3.58
C GLY A 84 -2.52 -1.96 3.52
N SER A 85 -3.28 -1.50 4.54
CA SER A 85 -4.75 -1.47 4.49
C SER A 85 -5.28 -0.34 3.64
N GLN A 86 -4.59 0.79 3.59
CA GLN A 86 -4.97 1.91 2.75
C GLN A 86 -4.97 1.54 1.27
N TRP A 87 -3.99 0.76 0.79
CA TRP A 87 -3.97 0.30 -0.60
C TRP A 87 -5.20 -0.52 -0.96
N THR A 88 -5.69 -1.35 -0.04
CA THR A 88 -6.88 -2.18 -0.28
C THR A 88 -8.15 -1.36 -0.52
N LEU A 89 -8.19 -0.12 -0.03
CA LEU A 89 -9.31 0.79 -0.27
C LEU A 89 -9.31 1.36 -1.70
N ALA A 90 -8.18 1.31 -2.39
CA ALA A 90 -8.04 1.75 -3.78
C ALA A 90 -8.25 0.61 -4.79
N PHE A 91 -8.35 -0.64 -4.35
CA PHE A 91 -8.58 -1.79 -5.24
C PHE A 91 -10.07 -1.92 -5.58
N ASP A 92 -10.39 -2.41 -6.79
CA ASP A 92 -11.78 -2.61 -7.22
C ASP A 92 -12.48 -3.73 -6.45
N ILE A 93 -11.76 -4.84 -6.21
CA ILE A 93 -12.28 -6.00 -5.49
C ILE A 93 -11.23 -6.52 -4.52
N ASN A 94 -11.65 -6.80 -3.29
CA ASN A 94 -10.82 -7.51 -2.31
C ASN A 94 -11.37 -8.92 -2.06
N ILE A 95 -10.52 -9.92 -2.25
CA ILE A 95 -10.76 -11.32 -1.87
C ILE A 95 -9.88 -11.59 -0.64
N ALA A 96 -10.51 -11.68 0.52
CA ALA A 96 -9.81 -11.82 1.79
C ALA A 96 -9.87 -13.25 2.34
N SER A 97 -8.72 -13.76 2.78
CA SER A 97 -8.63 -14.99 3.57
C SER A 97 -9.40 -14.85 4.89
N GLU A 98 -9.95 -15.94 5.43
CA GLU A 98 -10.52 -15.94 6.81
C GLU A 98 -9.49 -15.53 7.89
N LYS A 99 -8.19 -15.66 7.55
CA LYS A 99 -7.07 -15.23 8.38
C LYS A 99 -6.70 -13.75 8.21
N ALA A 100 -7.30 -13.06 7.24
CA ALA A 100 -7.03 -11.65 6.99
C ALA A 100 -7.50 -10.80 8.18
N ARG A 101 -6.71 -9.80 8.52
CA ARG A 101 -7.03 -8.80 9.53
C ARG A 101 -6.64 -7.45 8.97
N PHE A 102 -7.54 -6.49 9.04
CA PHE A 102 -7.35 -5.12 8.56
C PHE A 102 -7.26 -4.18 9.75
N GLY A 103 -6.43 -3.15 9.66
CA GLY A 103 -6.39 -2.14 10.73
C GLY A 103 -5.54 -0.92 10.38
N TRP A 104 -5.88 0.21 11.00
CA TRP A 104 -5.14 1.47 10.90
C TRP A 104 -4.53 1.84 12.26
N PRO A 105 -3.42 1.18 12.67
CA PRO A 105 -2.90 1.28 14.01
C PRO A 105 -2.24 2.63 14.33
N ALA A 106 -2.00 3.49 13.33
CA ALA A 106 -1.46 4.84 13.53
C ALA A 106 -2.28 5.65 14.55
N THR A 107 -3.60 5.41 14.60
CA THR A 107 -4.50 6.03 15.59
C THR A 107 -4.14 5.68 17.04
N TYR A 108 -3.63 4.47 17.32
CA TYR A 108 -3.13 4.11 18.66
C TYR A 108 -1.84 4.84 19.02
N LEU A 109 -1.11 5.37 18.03
CA LEU A 109 0.10 6.15 18.20
C LEU A 109 -0.19 7.67 18.25
N GLY A 110 -1.45 8.08 18.11
CA GLY A 110 -1.84 9.50 18.04
C GLY A 110 -1.47 10.17 16.71
N ILE A 111 -1.32 9.37 15.65
CA ILE A 111 -0.90 9.82 14.31
C ILE A 111 -2.06 9.54 13.33
N LEU A 112 -2.33 10.48 12.42
CA LEU A 112 -3.33 10.38 11.35
C LEU A 112 -2.69 10.64 10.00
#